data_AF-A0A9E2NFA1-F1
#
_entry.id   AF-A0A9E2NFA1-F1
#
_cell.length_a   1.000
_cell.length_b   1.000
_cell.length_c   1.000
_cell.angle_alpha   90.00
_cell.angle_beta   90.00
_cell.angle_gamma   90.00
#
_symmetry.space_group_name_H-M   'P 1'
#
loop_
_entity.id
_entity.type
_entity.pdbx_description
1 polymer ?
#
loop_
_entity_poly.entity_id
_entity_poly.type
_entity_poly.pdbx_seq_one_letter_code
_entity_poly.pdbx_strand_id
1 'polypeptide(L)'
;MQLSRRTRIKPRPRVLEPRLLFDGAALIDLVALPERSTWTPPPLERTAPPMEAPATPEPLRAMAPDVRAPLANLTPEALDLAQHATWAAQQTLRELLASSENTRVASLFFSEPMNGDQWQRWQALRQAILGGEFQVEVQVLDGEIMRSALGAFAAKGPEGQAVIFLNRSWLAQRPDSEAIQRVILEEFGHAIDEWLHPGVDTHGDEGERFALQALGVTPDDVQLARIAADDDHADLLIDGQVISVEMAEISVPFTEGAIGTQGANTGIANSIKTLSTLGISKAMVFQDSNNGSFGGTQGNDYAVGVRLFFADGSVKTINAAVNWRISSGNTNLMIGVIPDAATNLTFAYSGGNFTIGPTSNMVFELIGANYSYSDGDNLSGNAAT
;
A
#
# COMPACT_ATOMS: atom_id res chain seq x y z
N MET A 1 -42.73 37.06 -27.53
CA MET A 1 -41.27 37.13 -27.26
C MET A 1 -41.05 36.90 -25.78
N GLN A 2 -40.67 35.70 -25.37
CA GLN A 2 -40.18 35.42 -24.01
C GLN A 2 -38.87 34.65 -24.15
N LEU A 3 -37.76 35.32 -23.81
CA LEU A 3 -36.42 34.77 -23.86
C LEU A 3 -36.19 33.88 -22.65
N SER A 4 -35.92 32.60 -22.91
CA SER A 4 -35.55 31.59 -21.92
C SER A 4 -34.19 31.94 -21.29
N ARG A 5 -34.16 32.17 -19.97
CA ARG A 5 -32.93 32.35 -19.20
C ARG A 5 -32.23 30.98 -19.07
N ARG A 6 -31.14 30.78 -19.81
CA ARG A 6 -30.18 29.69 -19.56
C ARG A 6 -29.48 29.95 -18.23
N THR A 7 -29.74 29.11 -17.24
CA THR A 7 -28.98 29.07 -15.99
C THR A 7 -27.55 28.61 -16.30
N ARG A 8 -26.59 29.52 -16.14
CA ARG A 8 -25.16 29.24 -16.28
C ARG A 8 -24.77 28.33 -15.10
N ILE A 9 -24.56 27.03 -15.37
CA ILE A 9 -23.99 26.09 -14.40
C ILE A 9 -22.62 26.66 -14.02
N LYS A 10 -22.46 27.06 -12.75
CA LYS A 10 -21.14 27.45 -12.23
C LYS A 10 -20.23 26.21 -12.31
N PRO A 11 -19.00 26.33 -12.81
CA PRO A 11 -18.05 25.22 -12.76
C PRO A 11 -17.87 24.82 -11.29
N ARG A 12 -18.14 23.55 -10.98
CA ARG A 12 -17.78 22.98 -9.68
C ARG A 12 -16.25 23.06 -9.56
N PRO A 13 -15.69 23.58 -8.46
CA PRO A 13 -14.26 23.46 -8.23
C PRO A 13 -13.91 21.97 -8.26
N ARG A 14 -12.89 21.61 -9.05
CA ARG A 14 -12.32 20.26 -8.99
C ARG A 14 -11.78 20.11 -7.57
N VAL A 15 -12.38 19.21 -6.81
CA VAL A 15 -11.82 18.73 -5.54
C VAL A 15 -10.49 18.09 -5.92
N LEU A 16 -9.41 18.39 -5.20
CA LEU A 16 -8.16 17.65 -5.36
C LEU A 16 -8.48 16.18 -5.07
N GLU A 17 -8.30 15.32 -6.07
CA GLU A 17 -8.46 13.89 -5.91
C GLU A 17 -7.40 13.34 -4.93
N PRO A 18 -7.69 12.25 -4.19
CA PRO A 18 -6.76 11.56 -3.28
C PRO A 18 -5.35 11.33 -3.87
N ARG A 19 -5.27 11.28 -5.20
CA ARG A 19 -4.07 11.26 -6.04
C ARG A 19 -2.99 12.25 -5.60
N LEU A 20 -3.32 13.47 -5.17
CA LEU A 20 -2.28 14.50 -4.93
C LEU A 20 -1.52 14.41 -3.61
N LEU A 21 -1.98 13.63 -2.62
CA LEU A 21 -1.23 13.39 -1.39
C LEU A 21 -0.35 12.13 -1.47
N PHE A 22 -0.71 11.18 -2.35
CA PHE A 22 -0.09 9.85 -2.45
C PHE A 22 0.66 9.59 -3.79
N ASP A 23 0.40 10.36 -4.87
CA ASP A 23 1.18 10.27 -6.14
C ASP A 23 2.48 11.12 -6.09
N GLY A 24 2.68 11.94 -5.06
CA GLY A 24 3.82 12.87 -4.94
C GLY A 24 5.15 12.22 -4.54
N ALA A 25 5.13 10.98 -4.05
CA ALA A 25 6.34 10.26 -3.62
C ALA A 25 6.98 9.40 -4.73
N ALA A 26 6.39 9.33 -5.93
CA ALA A 26 6.86 8.47 -7.02
C ALA A 26 7.28 9.24 -8.30
N LEU A 27 7.35 10.58 -8.27
CA LEU A 27 7.73 11.39 -9.44
C LEU A 27 8.94 12.29 -9.17
N ILE A 28 10.11 11.68 -8.95
CA ILE A 28 11.44 12.27 -9.22
C ILE A 28 12.30 11.08 -9.68
N ASP A 29 12.44 10.79 -10.98
CA ASP A 29 13.42 11.46 -11.82
C ASP A 29 13.02 11.32 -13.31
N LEU A 30 12.49 12.39 -13.90
CA LEU A 30 12.45 12.54 -15.37
C LEU A 30 13.72 13.29 -15.79
N VAL A 31 14.87 12.63 -15.71
CA VAL A 31 16.09 13.10 -16.38
C VAL A 31 16.11 12.48 -17.78
N ALA A 32 16.16 13.38 -18.78
CA ALA A 32 16.12 13.08 -20.19
C ALA A 32 17.06 11.92 -20.60
N LEU A 33 16.47 10.86 -21.17
CA LEU A 33 17.21 9.85 -21.91
C LEU A 33 17.71 10.48 -23.23
N PRO A 34 19.02 10.47 -23.53
CA PRO A 34 19.50 10.86 -24.85
C PRO A 34 19.05 9.84 -25.90
N GLU A 35 18.78 10.34 -27.11
CA GLU A 35 18.22 9.61 -28.24
C GLU A 35 18.93 8.27 -28.53
N ARG A 36 18.13 7.23 -28.79
CA ARG A 36 18.57 5.89 -29.19
C ARG A 36 19.51 5.96 -30.41
N SER A 37 20.76 5.55 -30.19
CA SER A 37 21.70 5.13 -31.23
C SER A 37 21.12 3.95 -32.02
N THR A 38 20.99 4.08 -33.33
CA THR A 38 20.63 2.98 -34.24
C THR A 38 21.80 2.02 -34.35
N TRP A 39 21.75 0.92 -33.59
CA TRP A 39 22.69 -0.19 -33.73
C TRP A 39 22.16 -1.22 -34.71
N THR A 40 22.94 -1.48 -35.77
CA THR A 40 22.73 -2.57 -36.72
C THR A 40 23.68 -3.72 -36.37
N PRO A 41 23.17 -4.94 -36.10
CA PRO A 41 24.03 -6.10 -35.87
C PRO A 41 24.74 -6.57 -37.16
N PRO A 42 26.00 -7.06 -37.07
CA PRO A 42 26.67 -7.74 -38.18
C PRO A 42 26.10 -9.15 -38.41
N PRO A 43 26.21 -9.71 -39.63
CA PRO A 43 25.64 -11.01 -39.95
C PRO A 43 26.47 -12.14 -39.34
N LEU A 44 25.81 -13.08 -38.67
CA LEU A 44 26.41 -14.32 -38.20
C LEU A 44 26.17 -15.44 -39.21
N GLU A 45 27.24 -15.84 -39.89
CA GLU A 45 27.32 -17.10 -40.61
C GLU A 45 27.85 -18.18 -39.65
N ARG A 46 26.98 -19.13 -39.24
CA ARG A 46 27.42 -20.52 -39.05
C ARG A 46 26.26 -21.50 -38.98
N THR A 47 26.46 -22.58 -39.72
CA THR A 47 25.62 -23.75 -39.93
C THR A 47 25.49 -24.62 -38.66
N ALA A 48 24.27 -25.03 -38.34
CA ALA A 48 23.95 -26.10 -37.40
C ALA A 48 22.76 -26.93 -37.98
N PRO A 49 22.71 -28.26 -37.75
CA PRO A 49 21.77 -29.18 -38.41
C PRO A 49 20.32 -29.01 -37.93
N PRO A 50 19.31 -29.45 -38.71
CA PRO A 50 17.92 -29.15 -38.42
C PRO A 50 17.45 -29.95 -37.19
N MET A 51 17.18 -29.23 -36.11
CA MET A 51 16.42 -29.73 -34.97
C MET A 51 14.96 -29.32 -35.21
N GLU A 52 14.06 -30.31 -35.19
CA GLU A 52 12.62 -30.14 -35.36
C GLU A 52 12.10 -28.99 -34.49
N ALA A 53 11.37 -28.05 -35.09
CA ALA A 53 10.79 -26.92 -34.39
C ALA A 53 9.84 -27.44 -33.30
N PRO A 54 9.97 -27.00 -32.03
CA PRO A 54 8.93 -27.26 -31.04
C PRO A 54 7.64 -26.60 -31.55
N ALA A 55 6.54 -27.32 -31.43
CA ALA A 55 5.22 -26.86 -31.84
C ALA A 55 4.97 -25.44 -31.31
N THR A 56 4.51 -24.57 -32.21
CA THR A 56 3.92 -23.27 -31.86
C THR A 56 2.93 -23.49 -30.71
N PRO A 57 3.07 -22.83 -29.54
CA PRO A 57 2.05 -22.92 -28.53
C PRO A 57 0.75 -22.40 -29.12
N GLU A 58 -0.25 -23.28 -29.19
CA GLU A 58 -1.64 -22.90 -29.42
C GLU A 58 -1.98 -21.72 -28.50
N PRO A 59 -2.69 -20.68 -28.98
CA PRO A 59 -3.15 -19.61 -28.09
C PRO A 59 -4.02 -20.25 -27.01
N LEU A 60 -3.56 -20.18 -25.76
CA LEU A 60 -4.26 -20.66 -24.58
C LEU A 60 -5.68 -20.10 -24.55
N ARG A 61 -6.64 -20.90 -25.03
CA ARG A 61 -8.07 -20.59 -24.91
C ARG A 61 -8.72 -21.63 -24.01
N ALA A 62 -8.60 -21.41 -22.70
CA ALA A 62 -9.38 -21.95 -21.57
C ALA A 62 -8.51 -21.74 -20.32
N MET A 63 -8.93 -21.18 -19.19
CA MET A 63 -10.23 -20.94 -18.59
C MET A 63 -10.14 -19.56 -17.92
N ALA A 64 -11.17 -18.71 -18.04
CA ALA A 64 -11.26 -17.57 -17.13
C ALA A 64 -11.24 -18.14 -15.69
N PRO A 65 -10.45 -17.59 -14.77
CA PRO A 65 -10.52 -17.98 -13.37
C PRO A 65 -11.97 -17.83 -12.93
N ASP A 66 -12.52 -18.93 -12.43
CA ASP A 66 -13.88 -18.97 -11.92
C ASP A 66 -13.86 -18.20 -10.61
N VAL A 67 -14.16 -16.90 -10.67
CA VAL A 67 -14.48 -16.08 -9.49
C VAL A 67 -15.81 -16.64 -8.95
N ARG A 68 -15.73 -17.73 -8.18
CA ARG A 68 -16.90 -18.32 -7.52
C ARG A 68 -17.22 -17.44 -6.32
N ALA A 69 -18.35 -16.75 -6.45
CA ALA A 69 -18.87 -15.70 -5.58
C ALA A 69 -19.20 -16.22 -4.15
N PRO A 70 -19.25 -15.32 -3.14
CA PRO A 70 -20.24 -14.26 -3.13
C PRO A 70 -19.64 -12.85 -3.20
N LEU A 71 -19.61 -12.29 -4.39
CA LEU A 71 -19.56 -10.83 -4.64
C LEU A 71 -20.93 -10.20 -4.36
N ALA A 72 -21.59 -10.62 -3.27
CA ALA A 72 -22.90 -10.10 -2.91
C ALA A 72 -22.74 -8.64 -2.45
N ASN A 73 -23.46 -7.73 -3.11
CA ASN A 73 -23.57 -6.29 -2.83
C ASN A 73 -22.56 -5.32 -3.47
N LEU A 74 -21.92 -5.69 -4.59
CA LEU A 74 -21.20 -4.72 -5.43
C LEU A 74 -22.07 -4.18 -6.57
N THR A 75 -21.79 -2.95 -7.05
CA THR A 75 -22.35 -2.51 -8.34
C THR A 75 -21.71 -3.34 -9.46
N PRO A 76 -22.41 -3.56 -10.60
CA PRO A 76 -21.86 -4.30 -11.72
C PRO A 76 -20.49 -3.78 -12.20
N GLU A 77 -20.26 -2.47 -12.14
CA GLU A 77 -19.00 -1.86 -12.54
C GLU A 77 -17.86 -2.15 -11.56
N ALA A 78 -18.10 -2.09 -10.25
CA ALA A 78 -17.08 -2.40 -9.24
C ALA A 78 -16.74 -3.90 -9.24
N LEU A 79 -17.74 -4.75 -9.50
CA LEU A 79 -17.55 -6.17 -9.73
C LEU A 79 -16.67 -6.45 -10.95
N ASP A 80 -16.97 -5.81 -12.08
CA ASP A 80 -16.21 -5.95 -13.32
C ASP A 80 -14.73 -5.53 -13.13
N LEU A 81 -14.49 -4.41 -12.43
CA LEU A 81 -13.13 -3.95 -12.09
C LEU A 81 -12.36 -4.98 -11.26
N ALA A 82 -12.97 -5.51 -10.19
CA ALA A 82 -12.33 -6.51 -9.34
C ALA A 82 -12.00 -7.81 -10.10
N GLN A 83 -12.91 -8.26 -10.97
CA GLN A 83 -12.70 -9.45 -11.81
C GLN A 83 -11.56 -9.24 -12.82
N HIS A 84 -11.53 -8.11 -13.51
CA HIS A 84 -10.46 -7.79 -14.46
C HIS A 84 -9.10 -7.68 -13.77
N ALA A 85 -9.02 -7.01 -12.62
CA ALA A 85 -7.78 -6.88 -11.85
C ALA A 85 -7.30 -8.22 -11.29
N THR A 86 -8.21 -9.07 -10.84
CA THR A 86 -7.88 -10.44 -10.39
C THR A 86 -7.27 -11.25 -11.52
N TRP A 87 -7.88 -11.19 -12.71
CA TRP A 87 -7.34 -11.87 -13.89
C TRP A 87 -5.95 -11.35 -14.26
N ALA A 88 -5.76 -10.02 -14.26
CA ALA A 88 -4.49 -9.38 -14.57
C ALA A 88 -3.38 -9.79 -13.57
N ALA A 89 -3.68 -9.77 -12.27
CA ALA A 89 -2.74 -10.19 -11.22
C ALA A 89 -2.30 -11.65 -11.41
N GLN A 90 -3.24 -12.55 -11.73
CA GLN A 90 -2.93 -13.96 -12.01
C GLN A 90 -2.05 -14.13 -13.26
N GLN A 91 -2.27 -13.34 -14.31
CA GLN A 91 -1.39 -13.37 -15.48
C GLN A 91 0.01 -12.87 -15.13
N THR A 92 0.13 -11.74 -14.43
CA THR A 92 1.43 -11.20 -13.99
C THR A 92 2.19 -12.22 -13.14
N LEU A 93 1.53 -12.89 -12.19
CA LEU A 93 2.13 -13.94 -11.39
C LEU A 93 2.65 -15.10 -12.26
N ARG A 94 1.85 -15.58 -13.22
CA ARG A 94 2.25 -16.67 -14.12
C ARG A 94 3.42 -16.28 -15.02
N GLU A 95 3.40 -15.09 -15.60
CA GLU A 95 4.47 -14.56 -16.45
C GLU A 95 5.77 -14.43 -15.67
N LEU A 96 5.71 -13.85 -14.46
CA LEU A 96 6.84 -13.71 -13.57
C LEU A 96 7.49 -15.06 -13.25
N LEU A 97 6.70 -16.06 -12.87
CA LEU A 97 7.22 -17.38 -12.53
C LEU A 97 7.64 -18.22 -13.75
N ALA A 98 7.10 -17.93 -14.94
CA ALA A 98 7.56 -18.51 -16.19
C ALA A 98 8.93 -17.94 -16.63
N SER A 99 9.27 -16.73 -16.20
CA SER A 99 10.49 -16.02 -16.57
C SER A 99 11.76 -16.61 -15.93
N SER A 100 12.92 -16.16 -16.41
CA SER A 100 14.23 -16.45 -15.78
C SER A 100 14.40 -15.80 -14.40
N GLU A 101 13.59 -14.78 -14.08
CA GLU A 101 13.65 -14.07 -12.79
C GLU A 101 12.98 -14.84 -11.65
N ASN A 102 12.39 -16.01 -11.91
CA ASN A 102 11.66 -16.77 -10.89
C ASN A 102 12.49 -17.07 -9.63
N THR A 103 13.79 -17.31 -9.74
CA THR A 103 14.64 -17.56 -8.56
C THR A 103 14.86 -16.30 -7.72
N ARG A 104 14.76 -15.11 -8.32
CA ARG A 104 14.79 -13.84 -7.58
C ARG A 104 13.49 -13.62 -6.79
N VAL A 105 12.38 -14.25 -7.20
CA VAL A 105 11.13 -14.24 -6.44
C VAL A 105 11.25 -15.17 -5.23
N ALA A 106 11.89 -16.33 -5.41
CA ALA A 106 12.13 -17.28 -4.32
C ALA A 106 12.90 -16.65 -3.15
N SER A 107 13.84 -15.74 -3.43
CA SER A 107 14.63 -15.06 -2.39
C SER A 107 13.86 -14.02 -1.57
N LEU A 108 12.57 -13.79 -1.87
CA LEU A 108 11.69 -13.01 -1.00
C LEU A 108 11.21 -13.84 0.19
N PHE A 109 10.95 -15.12 -0.02
CA PHE A 109 10.35 -16.03 0.96
C PHE A 109 11.41 -16.92 1.64
N PHE A 110 12.49 -17.27 0.93
CA PHE A 110 13.57 -18.07 1.48
C PHE A 110 14.85 -17.27 1.66
N SER A 111 15.61 -17.62 2.72
CA SER A 111 17.00 -17.19 2.84
C SER A 111 17.86 -17.82 1.74
N GLU A 112 18.73 -17.03 1.12
CA GLU A 112 19.70 -17.52 0.14
C GLU A 112 21.03 -17.94 0.84
N PRO A 113 21.61 -19.10 0.49
CA PRO A 113 21.13 -20.08 -0.49
C PRO A 113 20.04 -21.00 0.07
N MET A 114 19.02 -21.31 -0.75
CA MET A 114 18.00 -22.31 -0.43
C MET A 114 18.61 -23.72 -0.25
N ASN A 115 18.12 -24.47 0.74
CA ASN A 115 18.43 -25.89 0.89
C ASN A 115 17.61 -26.77 -0.08
N GLY A 116 17.94 -28.06 -0.16
CA GLY A 116 17.32 -28.99 -1.11
C GLY A 116 15.81 -29.14 -0.96
N ASP A 117 15.29 -29.10 0.26
CA ASP A 117 13.85 -29.22 0.54
C ASP A 117 13.11 -27.93 0.16
N GLN A 118 13.71 -26.76 0.46
CA GLN A 118 13.19 -25.46 0.06
C GLN A 118 13.12 -25.35 -1.47
N TRP A 119 14.15 -25.81 -2.18
CA TRP A 119 14.13 -25.85 -3.64
C TRP A 119 13.00 -26.72 -4.20
N GLN A 120 12.77 -27.90 -3.62
CA GLN A 120 11.67 -28.77 -4.04
C GLN A 120 10.30 -28.13 -3.81
N ARG A 121 10.10 -27.47 -2.66
CA ARG A 121 8.86 -26.72 -2.37
C ARG A 121 8.64 -25.59 -3.35
N TRP A 122 9.65 -24.75 -3.58
CA TRP A 122 9.59 -23.67 -4.57
C TRP A 122 9.20 -24.18 -5.96
N GLN A 123 9.83 -25.26 -6.42
CA GLN A 123 9.51 -25.86 -7.72
C GLN A 123 8.07 -26.41 -7.76
N ALA A 124 7.59 -27.03 -6.68
CA ALA A 124 6.21 -27.52 -6.60
C ALA A 124 5.18 -26.38 -6.65
N LEU A 125 5.39 -25.29 -5.90
CA LEU A 125 4.55 -24.10 -5.98
C LEU A 125 4.53 -23.53 -7.40
N ARG A 126 5.71 -23.37 -8.00
CA ARG A 126 5.86 -22.85 -9.36
C ARG A 126 5.06 -23.69 -10.36
N GLN A 127 5.12 -25.01 -10.28
CA GLN A 127 4.32 -25.89 -11.14
C GLN A 127 2.83 -25.74 -10.89
N ALA A 128 2.39 -25.64 -9.63
CA ALA A 128 0.99 -25.43 -9.29
C ALA A 128 0.46 -24.10 -9.87
N ILE A 129 1.23 -23.01 -9.80
CA ILE A 129 0.85 -21.71 -10.36
C ILE A 129 0.78 -21.75 -11.90
N LEU A 130 1.80 -22.33 -12.55
CA LEU A 130 1.85 -22.43 -14.01
C LEU A 130 0.79 -23.41 -14.56
N GLY A 131 0.46 -24.45 -13.80
CA GLY A 131 -0.61 -25.40 -14.10
C GLY A 131 -2.01 -24.88 -13.77
N GLY A 132 -2.13 -23.76 -13.07
CA GLY A 132 -3.41 -23.18 -12.64
C GLY A 132 -4.09 -23.90 -11.46
N GLU A 133 -3.34 -24.71 -10.74
CA GLU A 133 -3.75 -25.43 -9.53
C GLU A 133 -3.70 -24.53 -8.28
N PHE A 134 -2.83 -23.51 -8.28
CA PHE A 134 -2.83 -22.46 -7.26
C PHE A 134 -4.00 -21.51 -7.49
N GLN A 135 -5.03 -21.62 -6.65
CA GLN A 135 -6.21 -20.76 -6.68
C GLN A 135 -6.51 -20.26 -5.28
N VAL A 136 -6.62 -18.94 -5.15
CA VAL A 136 -7.08 -18.28 -3.93
C VAL A 136 -8.37 -17.57 -4.28
N GLU A 137 -9.40 -17.78 -3.46
CA GLU A 137 -10.69 -17.15 -3.68
C GLU A 137 -10.58 -15.64 -3.42
N VAL A 138 -11.31 -14.83 -4.20
CA VAL A 138 -11.43 -13.39 -3.96
C VAL A 138 -12.86 -13.06 -3.57
N GLN A 139 -13.05 -12.60 -2.34
CA GLN A 139 -14.30 -12.14 -1.78
C GLN A 139 -14.25 -10.64 -1.49
N VAL A 140 -15.42 -10.03 -1.27
CA VAL A 140 -15.51 -8.59 -1.00
C VAL A 140 -16.20 -8.34 0.33
N LEU A 141 -15.49 -7.69 1.24
CA LEU A 141 -15.99 -7.34 2.57
C LEU A 141 -16.26 -5.84 2.68
N ASP A 142 -17.07 -5.50 3.68
CA ASP A 142 -17.30 -4.10 4.00
C ASP A 142 -16.02 -3.44 4.51
N GLY A 143 -15.77 -2.20 4.08
CA GLY A 143 -14.60 -1.45 4.52
C GLY A 143 -14.56 -1.20 6.02
N GLU A 144 -15.72 -1.16 6.69
CA GLU A 144 -15.78 -1.10 8.15
C GLU A 144 -15.22 -2.36 8.81
N ILE A 145 -15.56 -3.54 8.28
CA ILE A 145 -15.06 -4.84 8.78
C ILE A 145 -13.56 -4.94 8.56
N MET A 146 -13.10 -4.54 7.37
CA MET A 146 -11.68 -4.56 6.99
C MET A 146 -10.86 -3.43 7.63
N ARG A 147 -11.45 -2.62 8.53
CA ARG A 147 -10.75 -1.51 9.19
C ARG A 147 -10.02 -0.60 8.19
N SER A 148 -10.65 -0.39 7.03
CA SER A 148 -10.14 0.45 5.94
C SER A 148 -8.95 -0.08 5.14
N ALA A 149 -8.43 -1.28 5.45
CA ALA A 149 -7.47 -1.95 4.57
C ALA A 149 -8.02 -2.10 3.15
N LEU A 150 -7.17 -2.04 2.14
CA LEU A 150 -7.59 -2.16 0.73
C LEU A 150 -7.88 -3.61 0.34
N GLY A 151 -7.01 -4.50 0.80
CA GLY A 151 -7.06 -5.94 0.68
C GLY A 151 -6.77 -6.60 2.03
N ALA A 152 -7.09 -7.88 2.14
CA ALA A 152 -6.54 -8.70 3.20
C ALA A 152 -6.49 -10.17 2.78
N PHE A 153 -5.45 -10.89 3.16
CA PHE A 153 -5.31 -12.33 2.96
C PHE A 153 -5.62 -13.06 4.27
N ALA A 154 -6.45 -14.10 4.19
CA ALA A 154 -6.69 -15.02 5.28
C ALA A 154 -6.30 -16.44 4.84
N ALA A 155 -5.31 -17.04 5.50
CA ALA A 155 -4.96 -18.45 5.30
C ALA A 155 -6.15 -19.40 5.60
N LYS A 156 -7.03 -18.99 6.52
CA LYS A 156 -8.27 -19.69 6.88
C LYS A 156 -9.41 -18.68 6.99
N GLY A 157 -10.12 -18.47 5.89
CA GLY A 157 -11.34 -17.67 5.86
C GLY A 157 -12.51 -18.33 6.61
N PRO A 158 -13.70 -17.71 6.56
CA PRO A 158 -14.91 -18.19 7.24
C PRO A 158 -15.32 -19.63 6.89
N GLU A 159 -14.99 -20.09 5.68
CA GLU A 159 -15.27 -21.46 5.20
C GLU A 159 -14.10 -22.44 5.43
N GLY A 160 -13.00 -21.94 6.01
CA GLY A 160 -11.79 -22.71 6.33
C GLY A 160 -10.77 -22.84 5.20
N GLN A 161 -11.03 -22.26 4.02
CA GLN A 161 -10.08 -22.16 2.91
C GLN A 161 -9.41 -20.78 2.87
N ALA A 162 -8.29 -20.69 2.16
CA ALA A 162 -7.60 -19.43 1.93
C ALA A 162 -8.45 -18.48 1.07
N VAL A 163 -8.50 -17.20 1.45
CA VAL A 163 -9.32 -16.18 0.79
C VAL A 163 -8.62 -14.83 0.83
N ILE A 164 -8.77 -14.09 -0.26
CA ILE A 164 -8.43 -12.67 -0.37
C ILE A 164 -9.72 -11.87 -0.23
N PHE A 165 -9.75 -10.94 0.70
CA PHE A 165 -10.81 -9.96 0.85
C PHE A 165 -10.42 -8.66 0.15
N LEU A 166 -11.31 -8.09 -0.65
CA LEU A 166 -11.18 -6.73 -1.18
C LEU A 166 -12.18 -5.80 -0.52
N ASN A 167 -11.74 -4.57 -0.23
CA ASN A 167 -12.56 -3.58 0.43
C ASN A 167 -13.62 -2.99 -0.51
N ARG A 168 -14.89 -3.25 -0.20
CA ARG A 168 -16.05 -2.77 -0.95
C ARG A 168 -16.11 -1.24 -1.05
N SER A 169 -15.84 -0.56 0.05
CA SER A 169 -15.90 0.91 0.15
C SER A 169 -14.79 1.57 -0.67
N TRP A 170 -13.64 0.90 -0.80
CA TRP A 170 -12.58 1.33 -1.71
C TRP A 170 -12.95 1.08 -3.18
N LEU A 171 -13.41 -0.12 -3.53
CA LEU A 171 -13.84 -0.44 -4.90
C LEU A 171 -14.94 0.49 -5.42
N ALA A 172 -15.86 0.91 -4.54
CA ALA A 172 -16.92 1.86 -4.87
C ALA A 172 -16.39 3.26 -5.27
N GLN A 173 -15.17 3.61 -4.85
CA GLN A 173 -14.49 4.86 -5.25
C GLN A 173 -13.90 4.79 -6.66
N ARG A 174 -13.94 3.61 -7.31
CA ARG A 174 -13.39 3.35 -8.65
C ARG A 174 -11.89 3.65 -8.74
N PRO A 175 -11.06 2.98 -7.92
CA PRO A 175 -9.62 3.06 -8.08
C PRO A 175 -9.19 2.58 -9.47
N ASP A 176 -8.03 3.04 -9.93
CA ASP A 176 -7.46 2.57 -11.19
C ASP A 176 -7.22 1.05 -11.11
N SER A 177 -7.40 0.35 -12.23
CA SER A 177 -7.28 -1.11 -12.31
C SER A 177 -5.92 -1.62 -11.82
N GLU A 178 -4.87 -0.85 -12.05
CA GLU A 178 -3.49 -1.11 -11.65
C GLU A 178 -3.33 -1.06 -10.12
N ALA A 179 -4.08 -0.21 -9.44
CA ALA A 179 -4.08 -0.15 -7.97
C ALA A 179 -4.76 -1.40 -7.37
N ILE A 180 -5.88 -1.84 -7.96
CA ILE A 180 -6.54 -3.10 -7.58
C ILE A 180 -5.62 -4.29 -7.86
N GLN A 181 -4.94 -4.30 -9.01
CA GLN A 181 -3.99 -5.35 -9.36
C GLN A 181 -2.81 -5.40 -8.37
N ARG A 182 -2.23 -4.24 -7.98
CA ARG A 182 -1.16 -4.18 -6.99
C ARG A 182 -1.60 -4.82 -5.67
N VAL A 183 -2.77 -4.45 -5.15
CA VAL A 183 -3.32 -5.03 -3.92
C VAL A 183 -3.49 -6.54 -4.07
N ILE A 184 -4.09 -7.03 -5.16
CA ILE A 184 -4.26 -8.48 -5.34
C ILE A 184 -2.90 -9.21 -5.46
N LEU A 185 -1.88 -8.58 -6.07
CA LEU A 185 -0.54 -9.14 -6.11
C LEU A 185 0.10 -9.21 -4.71
N GLU A 186 -0.14 -8.20 -3.88
CA GLU A 186 0.27 -8.17 -2.46
C GLU A 186 -0.30 -9.37 -1.72
N GLU A 187 -1.62 -9.56 -1.83
CA GLU A 187 -2.32 -10.69 -1.19
C GLU A 187 -1.94 -12.06 -1.78
N PHE A 188 -1.52 -12.12 -3.06
CA PHE A 188 -0.91 -13.33 -3.60
C PHE A 188 0.48 -13.61 -3.01
N GLY A 189 1.23 -12.58 -2.62
CA GLY A 189 2.51 -12.75 -1.93
C GLY A 189 2.31 -13.44 -0.57
N HIS A 190 1.38 -12.97 0.27
CA HIS A 190 1.02 -13.65 1.53
C HIS A 190 0.52 -15.08 1.30
N ALA A 191 -0.34 -15.28 0.30
CA ALA A 191 -0.80 -16.62 -0.05
C ALA A 191 0.32 -17.57 -0.51
N ILE A 192 1.35 -17.04 -1.18
CA ILE A 192 2.56 -17.78 -1.56
C ILE A 192 3.38 -18.09 -0.31
N ASP A 193 3.53 -17.13 0.60
CA ASP A 193 4.30 -17.35 1.83
C ASP A 193 3.67 -18.44 2.69
N GLU A 194 2.36 -18.35 2.97
CA GLU A 194 1.62 -19.39 3.72
C GLU A 194 1.70 -20.76 3.03
N TRP A 195 1.74 -20.82 1.69
CA TRP A 195 1.93 -22.10 0.98
C TRP A 195 3.33 -22.68 1.21
N LEU A 196 4.37 -21.83 1.21
CA LEU A 196 5.76 -22.24 1.39
C LEU A 196 6.10 -22.55 2.85
N HIS A 197 5.49 -21.80 3.76
CA HIS A 197 5.69 -21.77 5.21
C HIS A 197 4.37 -21.90 6.01
N PRO A 198 3.63 -23.01 5.92
CA PRO A 198 2.31 -23.10 6.54
C PRO A 198 2.31 -22.81 8.05
N GLY A 199 1.56 -21.79 8.45
CA GLY A 199 1.46 -21.32 9.84
C GLY A 199 2.72 -20.65 10.38
N VAL A 200 3.64 -20.24 9.51
CA VAL A 200 4.84 -19.47 9.83
C VAL A 200 4.90 -18.29 8.88
N ASP A 201 4.48 -17.14 9.38
CA ASP A 201 4.57 -15.86 8.70
C ASP A 201 6.04 -15.38 8.61
N THR A 202 6.42 -14.89 7.43
CA THR A 202 7.72 -14.29 7.16
C THR A 202 7.75 -12.84 7.65
N HIS A 203 8.69 -12.52 8.54
CA HIS A 203 8.74 -11.17 9.14
C HIS A 203 8.77 -10.01 8.12
N GLY A 204 7.83 -9.07 8.31
CA GLY A 204 7.64 -7.89 7.47
C GLY A 204 6.32 -8.01 6.72
N ASP A 205 6.23 -7.33 5.58
CA ASP A 205 5.14 -7.48 4.62
C ASP A 205 5.73 -8.00 3.29
N GLU A 206 6.00 -9.31 3.25
CA GLU A 206 6.52 -10.01 2.07
C GLU A 206 5.55 -9.97 0.89
N GLY A 207 4.25 -9.83 1.18
CA GLY A 207 3.20 -9.49 0.23
C GLY A 207 3.56 -8.27 -0.62
N GLU A 208 3.86 -7.16 0.02
CA GLU A 208 4.13 -5.90 -0.67
C GLU A 208 5.46 -5.94 -1.41
N ARG A 209 6.49 -6.57 -0.82
CA ARG A 209 7.76 -6.80 -1.54
C ARG A 209 7.54 -7.62 -2.80
N PHE A 210 6.71 -8.65 -2.71
CA PHE A 210 6.35 -9.47 -3.85
C PHE A 210 5.60 -8.65 -4.90
N ALA A 211 4.60 -7.84 -4.51
CA ALA A 211 3.84 -6.99 -5.44
C ALA A 211 4.75 -6.00 -6.19
N LEU A 212 5.67 -5.34 -5.48
CA LEU A 212 6.63 -4.42 -6.10
C LEU A 212 7.52 -5.14 -7.11
N GLN A 213 8.04 -6.32 -6.76
CA GLN A 213 8.86 -7.12 -7.67
C GLN A 213 8.07 -7.61 -8.89
N ALA A 214 6.82 -8.06 -8.69
CA ALA A 214 5.95 -8.51 -9.76
C ALA A 214 5.61 -7.39 -10.76
N LEU A 215 5.53 -6.15 -10.27
CA LEU A 215 5.32 -4.95 -11.09
C LEU A 215 6.62 -4.35 -11.65
N GLY A 216 7.79 -4.92 -11.34
CA GLY A 216 9.08 -4.40 -11.76
C GLY A 216 9.46 -3.07 -11.11
N VAL A 217 8.84 -2.74 -9.99
CA VAL A 217 9.13 -1.53 -9.20
C VAL A 217 10.31 -1.82 -8.28
N THR A 218 11.32 -0.94 -8.30
CA THR A 218 12.47 -1.03 -7.39
C THR A 218 12.21 -0.11 -6.19
N PRO A 219 11.97 -0.65 -4.99
CA PRO A 219 11.84 0.17 -3.79
C PRO A 219 13.16 0.82 -3.42
N ASP A 220 13.09 2.03 -2.85
CA ASP A 220 14.25 2.65 -2.21
C ASP A 220 14.54 2.03 -0.83
N ASP A 221 15.66 2.40 -0.21
CA ASP A 221 16.09 1.86 1.08
C ASP A 221 15.10 2.16 2.21
N VAL A 222 14.37 3.27 2.14
CA VAL A 222 13.37 3.66 3.14
C VAL A 222 12.12 2.78 3.03
N GLN A 223 11.68 2.53 1.80
CA GLN A 223 10.58 1.63 1.51
C GLN A 223 10.95 0.18 1.87
N LEU A 224 12.17 -0.27 1.55
CA LEU A 224 12.64 -1.61 1.96
C LEU A 224 12.68 -1.76 3.48
N ALA A 225 13.23 -0.78 4.21
CA ALA A 225 13.25 -0.80 5.67
C ALA A 225 11.85 -0.67 6.29
N ARG A 226 10.90 -0.07 5.57
CA ARG A 226 9.48 -0.05 5.96
C ARG A 226 8.88 -1.44 5.84
N ILE A 227 8.97 -2.03 4.65
CA ILE A 227 8.32 -3.30 4.41
C ILE A 227 8.90 -4.40 5.31
N ALA A 228 10.22 -4.37 5.54
CA ALA A 228 10.87 -5.34 6.42
C ALA A 228 10.51 -5.20 7.91
N ALA A 229 9.85 -4.11 8.31
CA ALA A 229 9.44 -3.84 9.69
C ALA A 229 7.93 -3.72 9.85
N ASP A 230 7.17 -3.89 8.77
CA ASP A 230 5.72 -3.80 8.82
C ASP A 230 5.13 -5.00 9.56
N ASP A 231 4.06 -4.73 10.30
CA ASP A 231 3.21 -5.73 10.94
C ASP A 231 1.80 -5.45 10.42
N ASP A 232 1.45 -6.14 9.36
CA ASP A 232 0.20 -6.06 8.61
C ASP A 232 -0.87 -7.01 9.17
N HIS A 233 -0.59 -7.67 10.28
CA HIS A 233 -1.50 -8.61 10.89
C HIS A 233 -2.67 -7.91 11.57
N ALA A 234 -3.85 -8.48 11.40
CA ALA A 234 -5.06 -8.06 12.09
C ALA A 234 -6.01 -9.23 12.36
N ASP A 235 -6.90 -9.02 13.32
CA ASP A 235 -8.05 -9.88 13.55
C ASP A 235 -9.32 -9.17 13.05
N LEU A 236 -10.01 -9.77 12.08
CA LEU A 236 -11.30 -9.30 11.57
C LEU A 236 -12.44 -10.09 12.21
N LEU A 237 -13.53 -9.41 12.57
CA LEU A 237 -14.76 -10.06 13.05
C LEU A 237 -15.75 -10.21 11.89
N ILE A 238 -15.81 -11.41 11.31
CA ILE A 238 -16.67 -11.73 10.16
C ILE A 238 -17.75 -12.71 10.61
N ASP A 239 -19.02 -12.30 10.55
CA ASP A 239 -20.18 -13.12 10.97
C ASP A 239 -20.03 -13.73 12.39
N GLY A 240 -19.37 -13.01 13.29
CA GLY A 240 -19.13 -13.44 14.67
C GLY A 240 -17.93 -14.39 14.84
N GLN A 241 -17.19 -14.68 13.78
CA GLN A 241 -15.92 -15.41 13.81
C GLN A 241 -14.75 -14.43 13.77
N VAL A 242 -13.73 -14.69 14.59
CA VAL A 242 -12.45 -13.97 14.50
C VAL A 242 -11.60 -14.66 13.44
N ILE A 243 -11.25 -13.92 12.39
CA ILE A 243 -10.44 -14.36 11.28
C ILE A 243 -9.14 -13.55 11.30
N SER A 244 -8.01 -14.21 11.50
CA SER A 244 -6.69 -13.56 11.42
C SER A 244 -6.31 -13.38 9.96
N VAL A 245 -5.80 -12.19 9.64
CA VAL A 245 -5.47 -11.75 8.28
C VAL A 245 -4.16 -10.96 8.27
N GLU A 246 -3.57 -10.87 7.09
CA GLU A 246 -2.56 -9.88 6.71
C GLU A 246 -3.22 -8.86 5.79
N MET A 247 -2.91 -7.56 5.91
CA MET A 247 -3.67 -6.48 5.28
C MET A 247 -2.81 -5.61 4.36
N ALA A 248 -3.25 -5.45 3.11
CA ALA A 248 -2.73 -4.39 2.25
C ALA A 248 -3.28 -3.01 2.64
N GLU A 249 -2.40 -2.12 3.12
CA GLU A 249 -2.71 -0.74 3.49
C GLU A 249 -1.94 0.28 2.61
N ILE A 250 -2.58 1.41 2.26
CA ILE A 250 -1.82 2.56 1.74
C ILE A 250 -1.19 3.29 2.93
N SER A 251 0.14 3.35 2.92
CA SER A 251 0.91 4.10 3.90
C SER A 251 1.95 5.01 3.24
N VAL A 252 2.24 6.15 3.87
CA VAL A 252 3.32 7.06 3.47
C VAL A 252 4.33 7.13 4.60
N PRO A 253 5.61 6.79 4.36
CA PRO A 253 6.67 6.95 5.34
C PRO A 253 7.16 8.40 5.41
N PHE A 254 7.50 8.83 6.60
CA PHE A 254 8.09 10.12 6.93
C PHE A 254 9.29 9.89 7.84
N THR A 255 10.49 10.16 7.34
CA THR A 255 11.73 10.10 8.14
C THR A 255 11.98 11.40 8.90
N GLU A 256 11.41 12.50 8.42
CA GLU A 256 11.54 13.83 8.99
C GLU A 256 10.18 14.33 9.51
N GLY A 257 10.20 14.90 10.71
CA GLY A 257 9.03 15.47 11.33
C GLY A 257 9.28 15.88 12.77
N ALA A 258 8.21 16.32 13.43
CA ALA A 258 8.24 16.70 14.83
C ALA A 258 6.89 16.53 15.50
N ILE A 259 6.89 16.43 16.82
CA ILE A 259 5.68 16.40 17.65
C ILE A 259 5.74 17.55 18.64
N GLY A 260 4.71 18.38 18.63
CA GLY A 260 4.53 19.50 19.55
C GLY A 260 3.19 19.44 20.26
N THR A 261 2.86 20.55 20.91
CA THR A 261 1.53 20.78 21.49
C THR A 261 0.69 21.63 20.56
N GLN A 262 -0.61 21.36 20.49
CA GLN A 262 -1.54 22.21 19.77
C GLN A 262 -1.48 23.64 20.32
N GLY A 263 -1.32 24.61 19.41
CA GLY A 263 -1.33 26.03 19.75
C GLY A 263 -2.74 26.61 19.84
N ALA A 264 -2.91 27.86 19.41
CA ALA A 264 -4.19 28.56 19.46
C ALA A 264 -5.30 27.89 18.62
N ASN A 265 -4.92 27.06 17.64
CA ASN A 265 -5.82 26.23 16.84
C ASN A 265 -5.08 24.97 16.37
N THR A 266 -5.80 24.04 15.73
CA THR A 266 -5.28 22.75 15.26
C THR A 266 -4.22 22.88 14.16
N GLY A 267 -4.16 24.02 13.46
CA GLY A 267 -3.15 24.33 12.45
C GLY A 267 -1.81 24.84 13.00
N ILE A 268 -1.59 24.74 14.33
CA ILE A 268 -0.38 25.23 15.01
C ILE A 268 0.19 24.14 15.91
N ALA A 269 1.47 23.82 15.73
CA ALA A 269 2.26 22.96 16.60
C ALA A 269 3.32 23.80 17.32
N ASN A 270 3.15 23.98 18.64
CA ASN A 270 4.05 24.75 19.49
C ASN A 270 5.08 23.87 20.18
N SER A 271 6.28 24.44 20.37
CA SER A 271 7.39 23.86 21.14
C SER A 271 7.70 22.43 20.70
N ILE A 272 7.86 22.25 19.39
CA ILE A 272 8.02 20.95 18.77
C ILE A 272 9.27 20.24 19.28
N LYS A 273 9.26 18.91 19.23
CA LYS A 273 10.45 18.06 19.32
C LYS A 273 10.54 17.21 18.07
N THR A 274 11.70 17.19 17.42
CA THR A 274 11.92 16.38 16.22
C THR A 274 11.72 14.90 16.52
N LEU A 275 11.33 14.12 15.50
CA LEU A 275 11.21 12.66 15.63
C LEU A 275 12.52 12.05 16.14
N SER A 276 13.65 12.49 15.58
CA SER A 276 14.98 12.04 16.00
C SER A 276 15.28 12.31 17.47
N THR A 277 14.94 13.51 18.00
CA THR A 277 15.07 13.81 19.44
C THR A 277 14.20 12.88 20.29
N LEU A 278 13.00 12.55 19.81
CA LEU A 278 12.06 11.66 20.50
C LEU A 278 12.45 10.17 20.39
N GLY A 279 13.55 9.85 19.70
CA GLY A 279 13.97 8.47 19.45
C GLY A 279 13.10 7.75 18.43
N ILE A 280 12.30 8.49 17.65
CA ILE A 280 11.48 7.98 16.56
C ILE A 280 12.33 8.04 15.29
N SER A 281 12.58 6.89 14.69
CA SER A 281 13.34 6.77 13.45
C SER A 281 12.50 7.12 12.22
N LYS A 282 11.19 6.85 12.28
CA LYS A 282 10.25 7.07 11.18
C LYS A 282 8.81 7.10 11.71
N ALA A 283 7.96 7.89 11.07
CA ALA A 283 6.52 7.79 11.17
C ALA A 283 5.93 7.26 9.86
N MET A 284 4.86 6.48 9.94
CA MET A 284 4.03 6.11 8.78
C MET A 284 2.64 6.65 9.00
N VAL A 285 2.09 7.29 7.99
CA VAL A 285 0.68 7.70 7.97
C VAL A 285 -0.04 6.76 7.02
N PHE A 286 -1.01 6.00 7.52
CA PHE A 286 -1.83 5.09 6.74
C PHE A 286 -3.30 5.49 6.80
N GLN A 287 -4.08 5.13 5.79
CA GLN A 287 -5.48 5.52 5.75
C GLN A 287 -6.30 4.75 6.80
N ASP A 288 -7.10 5.45 7.62
CA ASP A 288 -7.94 4.87 8.70
C ASP A 288 -9.44 5.10 8.47
N SER A 289 -9.87 5.61 7.31
CA SER A 289 -11.27 6.02 7.12
C SER A 289 -12.20 4.92 6.62
N ASN A 290 -13.25 4.68 7.40
CA ASN A 290 -14.13 3.52 7.43
C ASN A 290 -15.54 3.78 6.86
N ASN A 291 -15.80 4.86 6.13
CA ASN A 291 -17.18 5.13 5.70
C ASN A 291 -17.34 5.87 4.36
N GLY A 292 -16.29 5.97 3.55
CA GLY A 292 -16.37 6.67 2.26
C GLY A 292 -16.85 8.13 2.37
N SER A 293 -16.70 8.75 3.55
CA SER A 293 -17.10 10.12 3.85
C SER A 293 -15.91 10.94 4.37
N PHE A 294 -15.95 12.24 4.13
CA PHE A 294 -14.98 13.21 4.68
C PHE A 294 -15.22 13.33 6.19
N GLY A 295 -14.18 13.17 7.03
CA GLY A 295 -14.37 13.23 8.48
C GLY A 295 -13.12 13.10 9.33
N GLY A 296 -12.90 14.15 10.13
CA GLY A 296 -12.14 14.27 11.37
C GLY A 296 -12.78 15.40 12.19
N THR A 297 -12.06 16.13 13.04
CA THR A 297 -12.66 17.14 13.95
C THR A 297 -13.31 18.32 13.20
N GLN A 298 -12.87 18.61 11.95
CA GLN A 298 -13.46 19.56 11.03
C GLN A 298 -13.76 18.89 9.67
N GLY A 299 -14.80 19.36 8.98
CA GLY A 299 -15.42 18.70 7.82
C GLY A 299 -14.57 18.54 6.54
N ASN A 300 -13.25 18.70 6.62
CA ASN A 300 -12.27 18.46 5.56
C ASN A 300 -11.05 17.63 6.05
N ASP A 301 -11.07 17.12 7.28
CA ASP A 301 -10.00 16.31 7.85
C ASP A 301 -10.01 14.88 7.27
N TYR A 302 -8.82 14.30 7.08
CA TYR A 302 -8.66 12.91 6.61
C TYR A 302 -8.29 12.00 7.78
N ALA A 303 -9.18 11.10 8.20
CA ALA A 303 -8.87 10.09 9.22
C ALA A 303 -7.74 9.16 8.73
N VAL A 304 -6.70 9.05 9.55
CA VAL A 304 -5.47 8.30 9.29
C VAL A 304 -4.98 7.63 10.57
N GLY A 305 -4.30 6.51 10.43
CA GLY A 305 -3.49 5.96 11.50
C GLY A 305 -2.07 6.49 11.35
N VAL A 306 -1.38 6.66 12.48
CA VAL A 306 0.05 6.98 12.52
C VAL A 306 0.78 5.88 13.27
N ARG A 307 1.72 5.23 12.60
CA ARG A 307 2.60 4.21 13.16
C ARG A 307 4.00 4.81 13.36
N LEU A 308 4.47 4.85 14.60
CA LEU A 308 5.76 5.41 15.00
C LEU A 308 6.75 4.28 15.26
N PHE A 309 7.86 4.29 14.54
CA PHE A 309 8.96 3.35 14.69
C PHE A 309 10.06 3.99 15.53
N PHE A 310 10.45 3.30 16.59
CA PHE A 310 11.47 3.79 17.52
C PHE A 310 12.83 3.18 17.21
N ALA A 311 13.89 3.90 17.57
CA ALA A 311 15.27 3.46 17.38
C ALA A 311 15.62 2.19 18.18
N ASP A 312 14.82 1.85 19.20
CA ASP A 312 14.92 0.60 19.97
C ASP A 312 14.18 -0.59 19.32
N GLY A 313 13.59 -0.38 18.14
CA GLY A 313 12.83 -1.37 17.39
C GLY A 313 11.35 -1.47 17.80
N SER A 314 10.92 -0.74 18.83
CA SER A 314 9.50 -0.74 19.21
C SER A 314 8.65 0.05 18.21
N VAL A 315 7.38 -0.36 18.07
CA VAL A 315 6.41 0.28 17.19
C VAL A 315 5.18 0.69 18.00
N LYS A 316 4.62 1.88 17.73
CA LYS A 316 3.40 2.40 18.37
C LYS A 316 2.44 2.98 17.35
N THR A 317 1.18 2.62 17.43
CA THR A 317 0.12 3.09 16.52
C THR A 317 -0.87 3.99 17.25
N ILE A 318 -1.29 5.07 16.60
CA ILE A 318 -2.31 6.00 17.08
C ILE A 318 -3.29 6.34 15.96
N ASN A 319 -4.57 6.48 16.31
CA ASN A 319 -5.57 7.02 15.39
C ASN A 319 -5.50 8.55 15.39
N ALA A 320 -5.65 9.15 14.22
CA ALA A 320 -5.42 10.57 14.02
C ALA A 320 -6.16 11.10 12.78
N ALA A 321 -5.98 12.39 12.49
CA ALA A 321 -6.45 13.00 11.26
C ALA A 321 -5.43 13.97 10.66
N VAL A 322 -5.22 13.91 9.34
CA VAL A 322 -4.53 14.98 8.60
C VAL A 322 -5.45 16.20 8.59
N ASN A 323 -5.02 17.29 9.23
CA ASN A 323 -5.84 18.47 9.48
C ASN A 323 -5.30 19.73 8.80
N TRP A 324 -3.98 19.84 8.64
CA TRP A 324 -3.36 21.06 8.11
C TRP A 324 -2.11 20.75 7.29
N ARG A 325 -1.58 21.76 6.60
CA ARG A 325 -0.38 21.65 5.76
C ARG A 325 0.42 22.94 5.75
N ILE A 326 1.73 22.81 5.57
CA ILE A 326 2.62 23.91 5.22
C ILE A 326 2.90 23.81 3.72
N SER A 327 2.77 24.93 3.01
CA SER A 327 2.98 24.98 1.56
C SER A 327 3.88 26.16 1.19
N SER A 328 4.65 26.01 0.11
CA SER A 328 5.34 27.10 -0.59
C SER A 328 4.75 27.23 -1.99
N GLY A 329 4.01 28.32 -2.23
CA GLY A 329 3.20 28.44 -3.44
C GLY A 329 2.14 27.33 -3.52
N ASN A 330 2.17 26.55 -4.60
CA ASN A 330 1.26 25.43 -4.82
C ASN A 330 1.82 24.07 -4.33
N THR A 331 3.03 24.05 -3.79
CA THR A 331 3.70 22.82 -3.35
C THR A 331 3.54 22.65 -1.86
N ASN A 332 3.04 21.49 -1.43
CA ASN A 332 3.01 21.13 -0.02
C ASN A 332 4.42 20.72 0.42
N LEU A 333 4.83 21.18 1.59
CA LEU A 333 6.13 20.88 2.20
C LEU A 333 5.97 19.97 3.42
N MET A 334 4.90 20.18 4.19
CA MET A 334 4.62 19.37 5.38
C MET A 334 3.12 19.13 5.53
N ILE A 335 2.76 18.02 6.17
CA ILE A 335 1.42 17.74 6.65
C ILE A 335 1.37 17.80 8.16
N GLY A 336 0.25 18.28 8.69
CA GLY A 336 -0.04 18.37 10.10
C GLY A 336 -1.14 17.40 10.49
N VAL A 337 -0.86 16.58 11.50
CA VAL A 337 -1.68 15.45 11.93
C VAL A 337 -2.04 15.60 13.40
N ILE A 338 -3.33 15.53 13.70
CA ILE A 338 -3.88 15.66 15.05
C ILE A 338 -4.35 14.30 15.57
N PRO A 339 -3.90 13.84 16.75
CA PRO A 339 -4.38 12.58 17.32
C PRO A 339 -5.86 12.63 17.69
N ASP A 340 -6.50 11.46 17.74
CA ASP A 340 -7.88 11.33 18.19
C ASP A 340 -8.04 11.69 19.67
N ALA A 341 -9.26 12.07 20.05
CA ALA A 341 -9.61 12.52 21.40
C ALA A 341 -9.33 11.49 22.51
N ALA A 342 -9.25 10.20 22.17
CA ALA A 342 -8.96 9.11 23.11
C ALA A 342 -7.45 8.82 23.25
N THR A 343 -6.58 9.44 22.45
CA THR A 343 -5.16 9.13 22.40
C THR A 343 -4.48 9.43 23.73
N ASN A 344 -3.74 8.46 24.27
CA ASN A 344 -2.89 8.64 25.45
C ASN A 344 -1.69 7.68 25.38
N LEU A 345 -0.74 7.99 24.51
CA LEU A 345 0.46 7.19 24.29
C LEU A 345 1.65 7.83 25.00
N THR A 346 2.26 7.14 25.97
CA THR A 346 3.46 7.60 26.67
C THR A 346 4.65 6.69 26.39
N PHE A 347 5.80 7.30 26.12
CA PHE A 347 7.07 6.59 25.88
C PHE A 347 8.25 7.36 26.48
N ALA A 348 9.35 6.66 26.74
CA ALA A 348 10.59 7.25 27.22
C ALA A 348 11.46 7.73 26.06
N TYR A 349 12.18 8.82 26.28
CA TYR A 349 13.21 9.34 25.37
C TYR A 349 14.36 9.95 26.20
N SER A 350 15.43 10.42 25.54
CA SER A 350 16.63 10.95 26.21
C SER A 350 16.36 12.09 27.20
N GLY A 351 15.29 12.86 27.01
CA GLY A 351 14.88 13.97 27.87
C GLY A 351 13.83 13.63 28.93
N GLY A 352 13.47 12.36 29.13
CA GLY A 352 12.47 11.92 30.09
C GLY A 352 11.32 11.15 29.44
N ASN A 353 10.08 11.40 29.86
CA ASN A 353 8.90 10.80 29.23
C ASN A 353 8.21 11.82 28.32
N PHE A 354 7.75 11.36 27.17
CA PHE A 354 6.92 12.12 26.25
C PHE A 354 5.54 11.47 26.14
N THR A 355 4.49 12.28 26.11
CA THR A 355 3.11 11.81 25.96
C THR A 355 2.49 12.44 24.72
N ILE A 356 2.04 11.60 23.79
CA ILE A 356 1.14 11.98 22.71
C ILE A 356 -0.27 11.84 23.25
N GLY A 357 -0.99 12.97 23.31
CA GLY A 357 -2.35 13.04 23.80
C GLY A 357 -3.26 13.84 22.86
N PRO A 358 -4.51 14.12 23.27
CA PRO A 358 -5.50 14.79 22.42
C PRO A 358 -5.13 16.22 22.03
N THR A 359 -4.19 16.82 22.75
CA THR A 359 -3.68 18.17 22.49
C THR A 359 -2.28 18.16 21.85
N SER A 360 -1.79 17.01 21.40
CA SER A 360 -0.55 16.93 20.63
C SER A 360 -0.80 17.30 19.17
N ASN A 361 0.24 17.78 18.48
CA ASN A 361 0.18 18.11 17.08
C ASN A 361 1.45 17.60 16.41
N MET A 362 1.29 16.64 15.49
CA MET A 362 2.39 16.04 14.75
C MET A 362 2.54 16.74 13.41
N VAL A 363 3.77 16.92 12.97
CA VAL A 363 4.07 17.54 11.68
C VAL A 363 5.07 16.65 10.97
N PHE A 364 4.76 16.25 9.75
CA PHE A 364 5.60 15.38 8.95
C PHE A 364 6.01 16.06 7.65
N GLU A 365 7.29 15.97 7.34
CA GLU A 365 7.87 16.61 6.17
C GLU A 365 7.77 15.72 4.94
N LEU A 366 7.21 16.25 3.85
CA LEU A 366 7.12 15.54 2.59
C LEU A 366 8.51 15.34 1.99
N ILE A 367 8.70 14.20 1.33
CA ILE A 367 9.97 13.83 0.71
C ILE A 367 10.45 14.95 -0.22
N GLY A 368 11.70 15.39 -0.02
CA GLY A 368 12.35 16.43 -0.83
C GLY A 368 11.98 17.87 -0.50
N ALA A 369 11.11 18.13 0.49
CA ALA A 369 10.70 19.48 0.86
C ALA A 369 11.84 20.33 1.47
N ASN A 370 12.78 19.70 2.19
CA ASN A 370 13.91 20.33 2.88
C ASN A 370 13.50 21.54 3.73
N TYR A 371 12.43 21.41 4.52
CA TYR A 371 11.92 22.47 5.39
C TYR A 371 12.78 22.57 6.66
N SER A 372 13.20 23.79 7.05
CA SER A 372 14.07 23.98 8.22
C SER A 372 13.26 24.24 9.48
N TYR A 373 13.50 23.43 10.52
CA TYR A 373 12.92 23.54 11.86
C TYR A 373 13.82 22.82 12.87
N SER A 374 13.63 23.11 14.15
CA SER A 374 14.41 22.59 15.25
C SER A 374 13.58 22.43 16.52
N ASP A 375 14.12 21.72 17.50
CA ASP A 375 13.48 21.57 18.81
C ASP A 375 13.17 22.93 19.44
N GLY A 376 11.94 23.09 19.93
CA GLY A 376 11.45 24.31 20.57
C GLY A 376 10.78 25.30 19.61
N ASP A 377 10.87 25.08 18.29
CA ASP A 377 10.18 25.91 17.31
C ASP A 377 8.66 25.78 17.39
N ASN A 378 7.97 26.76 16.82
CA ASN A 378 6.53 26.72 16.61
C ASN A 378 6.26 26.71 15.10
N LEU A 379 5.51 25.71 14.64
CA LEU A 379 5.10 25.56 13.24
C LEU A 379 3.62 25.90 13.09
N SER A 380 3.27 26.51 11.96
CA SER A 380 1.88 26.84 11.64
C SER A 380 1.62 26.73 10.15
N GLY A 381 0.42 26.31 9.77
CA GLY A 381 0.04 26.18 8.37
C GLY A 381 -1.46 26.40 8.14
N ASN A 382 -1.88 26.08 6.91
CA ASN A 382 -3.26 26.23 6.47
C ASN A 382 -4.01 24.91 6.61
N ALA A 383 -5.35 24.94 6.68
CA ALA A 383 -6.17 23.74 6.68
C ALA A 383 -5.86 22.85 5.45
N ALA A 384 -5.87 21.53 5.67
CA ALA A 384 -5.71 20.54 4.61
C ALA A 384 -7.00 20.47 3.80
N THR A 385 -7.15 21.36 2.82
CA THR A 385 -8.29 21.38 1.88
C THR A 385 -7.96 20.72 0.55
#